data_AF-A0A2E5ZKI5-F1
#
_entry.id   AF-A0A2E5ZKI5-F1
#
_cell.length_a   1.000
_cell.length_b   1.000
_cell.length_c   1.000
_cell.angle_alpha   90.00
_cell.angle_beta   90.00
_cell.angle_gamma   90.00
#
_symmetry.space_group_name_H-M   'P 1'
#
loop_
_entity.id
_entity.type
_entity.pdbx_description
1 polymer ?
#
loop_
_entity_poly.entity_id
_entity_poly.type
_entity_poly.pdbx_seq_one_letter_code
_entity_poly.pdbx_strand_id
1 'polypeptide(L)'
;MRLAIQTPLQDTNFESLHGLWQVADRTGFAAAFTYDHFVALEAGARPGAIGDVPDGSQLEGWVTLAALAATTRNLQVGTLATGVTH
;
A
#
# COMPACT_ATOMS: atom_id res chain seq x y z
N MET A 1 15.03 -7.38 16.56
CA MET A 1 14.35 -7.50 15.25
C MET A 1 13.03 -6.72 15.32
N ARG A 2 12.63 -6.03 14.25
CA ARG A 2 11.33 -5.32 14.15
C ARG A 2 10.60 -5.81 12.89
N LEU A 3 9.29 -6.05 12.99
CA LEU A 3 8.46 -6.52 11.88
C LEU A 3 7.65 -5.35 11.31
N ALA A 4 7.39 -5.39 10.01
CA ALA A 4 6.63 -4.38 9.28
C ALA A 4 5.68 -5.05 8.27
N ILE A 5 4.68 -4.31 7.82
CA ILE A 5 3.79 -4.72 6.73
C ILE A 5 3.95 -3.80 5.51
N GLN A 6 3.68 -4.33 4.33
CA GLN A 6 3.47 -3.55 3.11
C GLN A 6 2.11 -3.93 2.54
N THR A 7 1.29 -2.93 2.23
CA THR A 7 -0.06 -3.14 1.70
C THR A 7 -0.14 -2.66 0.25
N PRO A 8 -0.62 -3.49 -0.69
CA PRO A 8 -0.88 -3.05 -2.06
C PRO A 8 -2.04 -2.05 -2.08
N LEU A 9 -2.05 -1.13 -3.04
CA LEU A 9 -3.15 -0.17 -3.25
C LEU A 9 -4.01 -0.49 -4.47
N GLN A 10 -3.62 -1.52 -5.23
CA GLN A 10 -4.40 -2.05 -6.35
C GLN A 10 -5.51 -2.98 -5.86
N ASP A 11 -6.64 -2.98 -6.57
CA ASP A 11 -7.78 -3.88 -6.39
C ASP A 11 -8.27 -3.96 -4.93
N THR A 12 -8.22 -2.82 -4.25
CA THR A 12 -8.63 -2.67 -2.85
C THR A 12 -9.36 -1.35 -2.64
N ASN A 13 -9.83 -1.14 -1.42
CA ASN A 13 -10.47 0.10 -1.00
C ASN A 13 -9.86 0.61 0.29
N PHE A 14 -10.06 1.91 0.55
CA PHE A 14 -9.51 2.57 1.72
C PHE A 14 -9.96 1.94 3.04
N GLU A 15 -11.23 1.53 3.14
CA GLU A 15 -11.78 0.94 4.38
C GLU A 15 -11.05 -0.36 4.77
N SER A 16 -10.75 -1.20 3.78
CA SER A 16 -10.01 -2.45 3.97
C SER A 16 -8.58 -2.19 4.42
N LEU A 17 -7.89 -1.26 3.76
CA LEU A 17 -6.54 -0.83 4.17
C LEU A 17 -6.53 -0.22 5.57
N HIS A 18 -7.50 0.64 5.87
CA HIS A 18 -7.65 1.27 7.16
C HIS A 18 -7.84 0.22 8.26
N GLY A 19 -8.74 -0.74 8.07
CA GLY A 19 -8.94 -1.85 9.02
C GLY A 19 -7.66 -2.64 9.28
N LEU A 20 -6.91 -2.97 8.23
CA LEU A 20 -5.63 -3.68 8.35
C LEU A 20 -4.57 -2.85 9.09
N TRP A 21 -4.42 -1.58 8.76
CA TRP A 21 -3.46 -0.68 9.42
C TRP A 21 -3.81 -0.44 10.88
N GLN A 22 -5.10 -0.35 11.22
CA GLN A 22 -5.58 -0.27 12.58
C GLN A 22 -5.24 -1.53 13.40
N VAL A 23 -5.33 -2.72 12.78
CA VAL A 23 -4.87 -3.96 13.43
C VAL A 23 -3.35 -3.95 13.60
N ALA A 24 -2.59 -3.55 12.59
CA ALA A 24 -1.13 -3.50 12.66
C ALA A 24 -0.62 -2.54 13.75
N ASP A 25 -1.23 -1.35 13.84
CA ASP A 25 -0.91 -0.30 14.82
C ASP A 25 -1.14 -0.75 16.27
N ARG A 26 -2.07 -1.69 16.50
CA ARG A 26 -2.38 -2.24 17.83
C ARG A 26 -1.67 -3.56 18.16
N THR A 27 -1.11 -4.26 17.17
CA THR A 27 -0.55 -5.61 17.35
C THR A 27 0.97 -5.65 17.43
N GLY A 28 1.63 -4.49 17.41
CA GLY A 28 3.06 -4.36 17.68
C GLY A 28 3.96 -4.40 16.44
N PHE A 29 3.41 -4.19 15.24
CA PHE A 29 4.23 -3.89 14.07
C PHE A 29 4.94 -2.55 14.27
N ALA A 30 6.17 -2.44 13.76
CA ALA A 30 6.98 -1.24 13.91
C ALA A 30 6.75 -0.23 12.77
N ALA A 31 6.36 -0.71 11.59
CA ALA A 31 6.14 0.12 10.42
C ALA A 31 5.10 -0.47 9.47
N ALA A 32 4.49 0.40 8.66
CA ALA A 32 3.62 0.02 7.55
C ALA A 32 3.96 0.85 6.31
N PHE A 33 3.94 0.21 5.15
CA PHE A 33 4.30 0.84 3.88
C PHE A 33 3.20 0.70 2.84
N THR A 34 2.97 1.76 2.07
CA THR A 34 2.25 1.72 0.79
C THR A 34 3.28 1.66 -0.37
N TYR A 35 2.83 1.73 -1.62
CA TYR A 35 3.69 2.04 -2.78
C TYR A 35 3.19 3.29 -3.52
N ASP A 36 4.01 3.84 -4.41
CA ASP A 36 3.71 5.08 -5.13
C ASP A 36 3.46 4.80 -6.62
N HIS A 37 2.27 4.28 -6.94
CA HIS A 37 1.86 4.02 -8.32
C HIS A 37 0.52 4.70 -8.62
N PHE A 38 0.42 5.34 -9.79
CA PHE A 38 -0.82 5.91 -10.32
C PHE A 38 -1.71 4.90 -11.03
N VAL A 39 -1.14 3.79 -11.48
CA VAL A 39 -1.84 2.70 -12.15
C VAL A 39 -1.55 1.40 -11.41
N ALA A 40 -2.46 0.43 -11.48
CA ALA A 40 -2.20 -0.90 -10.95
C ALA A 40 -0.94 -1.49 -11.62
N LEU A 41 -0.18 -2.32 -10.90
CA LEU A 41 1.07 -2.86 -11.44
C LEU A 41 0.85 -4.03 -12.42
N GLU A 42 -0.17 -4.86 -12.17
CA GLU A 42 -0.41 -6.10 -12.92
C GLU A 42 -1.88 -6.53 -12.75
N ALA A 43 -2.85 -5.69 -13.11
CA ALA A 43 -4.25 -6.10 -12.97
C ALA A 43 -4.57 -7.23 -13.97
N GLY A 44 -4.50 -8.48 -13.49
CA GLY A 44 -4.69 -9.70 -14.28
C GLY A 44 -3.41 -10.50 -14.63
N ALA A 45 -2.22 -9.99 -14.34
CA ALA A 45 -0.95 -10.69 -14.62
C ALA A 45 -0.36 -11.31 -13.33
N ARG A 46 0.14 -12.54 -13.44
CA ARG A 46 0.94 -13.16 -12.37
C ARG A 46 2.29 -12.45 -12.28
N PRO A 47 2.98 -12.50 -11.13
CA PRO A 47 4.34 -11.98 -11.01
C PRO A 47 5.24 -12.51 -12.14
N GLY A 48 5.70 -11.63 -13.03
CA GLY A 48 6.57 -11.96 -14.17
C GLY A 48 5.87 -12.19 -15.51
N ALA A 49 4.56 -11.93 -15.62
CA ALA A 49 3.87 -11.94 -16.91
C ALA A 49 3.99 -10.56 -17.59
N ILE A 50 4.61 -10.52 -18.77
CA ILE A 50 4.53 -9.37 -19.67
C ILE A 50 3.19 -9.46 -20.40
N GLY A 51 2.25 -8.56 -20.10
CA GLY A 51 0.90 -8.56 -20.65
C GLY A 51 0.08 -7.35 -20.21
N ASP A 52 -0.99 -7.10 -20.97
CA ASP A 52 -1.63 -5.81 -21.28
C ASP A 52 -2.02 -4.84 -20.14
N VAL A 53 -2.20 -3.59 -20.58
CA VAL A 53 -2.69 -2.37 -19.88
C VAL A 53 -3.25 -2.64 -18.49
N PRO A 54 -2.75 -1.97 -17.42
CA PRO A 54 -3.28 -2.19 -16.09
C PRO A 54 -4.78 -1.83 -16.02
N ASP A 55 -5.64 -2.84 -16.03
CA ASP A 55 -7.08 -2.71 -15.85
C ASP A 55 -7.47 -3.08 -14.42
N GLY A 56 -7.34 -2.13 -13.49
CA GLY A 56 -7.61 -2.35 -12.08
C GLY A 56 -7.74 -1.04 -11.31
N SER A 57 -8.48 -1.07 -10.21
CA SER A 57 -8.59 0.11 -9.34
C SER A 57 -7.27 0.34 -8.63
N GLN A 58 -6.85 1.59 -8.51
CA GLN A 58 -5.61 1.98 -7.84
C GLN A 58 -5.90 3.18 -6.94
N LEU A 59 -5.64 3.06 -5.64
CA LEU A 59 -5.62 4.23 -4.77
C LEU A 59 -4.29 4.98 -4.95
N GLU A 60 -4.35 6.32 -4.92
CA GLU A 60 -3.16 7.15 -5.07
C GLU A 60 -2.25 7.01 -3.84
N GLY A 61 -0.96 6.82 -4.07
CA GLY A 61 0.03 6.41 -3.08
C GLY A 61 0.14 7.34 -1.88
N TRP A 62 0.29 8.64 -2.14
CA TRP A 62 0.56 9.64 -1.11
C TRP A 62 -0.68 10.09 -0.35
N VAL A 63 -1.80 10.27 -1.04
CA VAL A 63 -3.11 10.59 -0.43
C VAL A 63 -3.54 9.45 0.47
N THR A 64 -3.39 8.20 0.01
CA THR A 64 -3.74 7.03 0.83
C THR A 64 -2.83 6.91 2.05
N LEU A 65 -1.51 7.07 1.86
CA LEU A 65 -0.56 7.08 2.97
C LEU A 65 -0.89 8.17 4.00
N ALA A 66 -1.18 9.40 3.55
CA ALA A 66 -1.51 10.52 4.44
C ALA A 66 -2.79 10.24 5.25
N ALA A 67 -3.82 9.68 4.61
CA ALA A 67 -5.08 9.34 5.28
C ALA A 67 -4.92 8.20 6.30
N LEU A 68 -4.11 7.18 5.99
CA LEU A 68 -3.81 6.10 6.93
C LEU A 68 -2.93 6.58 8.09
N ALA A 69 -1.90 7.38 7.78
CA ALA A 69 -1.00 7.97 8.78
C ALA A 69 -1.77 8.83 9.80
N ALA A 70 -2.76 9.59 9.34
CA ALA A 70 -3.59 10.43 10.19
C ALA A 70 -4.40 9.66 11.23
N THR A 71 -4.63 8.34 11.03
CA THR A 71 -5.42 7.50 11.96
C THR A 71 -4.59 6.50 12.75
N THR A 72 -3.29 6.38 12.50
CA THR A 72 -2.36 5.52 13.25
C THR A 72 -1.58 6.29 14.31
N ARG A 73 -1.14 5.63 15.39
CA ARG A 73 -0.41 6.29 16.49
C ARG A 73 1.01 5.78 16.73
N ASN A 74 1.28 4.51 16.40
CA ASN A 74 2.50 3.82 16.81
C ASN A 74 3.40 3.46 15.61
N LEU A 75 2.81 3.27 14.42
CA LEU A 75 3.55 2.88 13.22
C LEU A 75 4.45 4.00 12.70
N GLN A 76 5.67 3.65 12.28
CA GLN A 76 6.39 4.44 11.29
C GLN A 76 5.79 4.16 9.91
N VAL A 77 5.58 5.19 9.10
CA VAL A 77 4.84 5.07 7.84
C VAL A 77 5.66 5.63 6.68
N GLY A 78 5.48 5.05 5.49
CA GLY A 78 6.13 5.52 4.28
C GLY A 78 5.66 4.79 3.03
N THR A 79 6.22 5.16 1.89
CA THR A 79 6.13 4.44 0.62
C THR A 79 7.35 3.52 0.46
N LEU A 80 7.15 2.35 -0.13
CA LEU A 80 8.21 1.43 -0.51
C LEU A 80 8.00 0.99 -1.98
N ALA A 81 8.51 1.72 -2.97
CA ALA A 81 9.26 2.99 -2.90
C ALA A 81 8.45 4.17 -3.45
N THR A 82 8.96 5.39 -3.26
CA THR A 82 8.50 6.62 -3.94
C THR A 82 9.06 6.69 -5.34
N GLY A 83 8.22 6.99 -6.33
CA GLY A 83 8.68 7.34 -7.69
C GLY A 83 9.54 6.28 -8.36
N VAL A 84 8.95 5.14 -8.71
CA VAL A 84 9.61 4.10 -9.52
C VAL A 84 9.20 4.29 -10.98
N THR A 85 10.11 4.83 -11.79
CA THR A 85 9.96 4.91 -13.25
C THR A 85 10.84 3.85 -13.90
N HIS A 86 10.24 2.78 -14.42
CA HIS A 86 10.91 1.77 -15.23
C HIS A 86 10.42 1.86 -16.67
#